data_AF-A0A7L3N405-F1
#
_entry.id   AF-A0A7L3N405-F1
#
_cell.length_a   1.000
_cell.length_b   1.000
_cell.length_c   1.000
_cell.angle_alpha   90.00
_cell.angle_beta   90.00
_cell.angle_gamma   90.00
#
_symmetry.space_group_name_H-M   'P 1'
#
loop_
_entity.id
_entity.type
_entity.pdbx_description
1 polymer ?
#
loop_
_entity_poly.entity_id
_entity_poly.type
_entity_poly.pdbx_seq_one_letter_code
_entity_poly.pdbx_strand_id
1 'polypeptide(L)'
;RASQQGAGGGDGGAGSSAAETPSSQDFSLSLLDTNLPAEAETELRSFIAKRLTKGALFEGMGNVVSVELSIPECKVGCYYCRFQQENLLEMAALDSDVNTPEYVVCFLGGSEKEDTFRLELDKYIQSLKINLVLEQKTLETHVNPYLRSWFENAICPIQRVVQLFQEKLAFLLHAALSYTPVEVKNADEKTEKDISRFLAVAGLQGLVQEGTMTSLCIAMTEEQHKSMIVDCSGPQPQFHNAGSNKFCEDWMHAFVNGAEGGNPFLFRQILENFKLKAIQDINNLKRFIRQAEMNHYALFKCYMFLKNCGSGDILLKIVKVEHAEMPEAKNVVTVLEEFMRE
;
A
#
# COMPACT_ATOMS: atom_id res chain seq x y z
N ARG A 1 45.25 -63.51 14.10
CA ARG A 1 44.25 -64.44 14.68
C ARG A 1 42.90 -63.83 14.38
N ALA A 2 42.28 -64.19 13.25
CA ALA A 2 41.35 -65.33 13.11
C ALA A 2 40.08 -65.05 13.94
N SER A 3 38.85 -65.02 13.41
CA SER A 3 38.31 -65.87 12.34
C SER A 3 37.01 -65.27 11.74
N GLN A 4 36.83 -65.52 10.45
CA GLN A 4 35.53 -65.56 9.75
C GLN A 4 34.67 -66.74 10.23
N GLN A 5 33.34 -66.64 10.04
CA GLN A 5 32.39 -67.68 9.56
C GLN A 5 30.96 -67.19 9.85
N GLY A 6 29.94 -67.29 9.01
CA GLY A 6 29.72 -67.84 7.65
C GLY A 6 28.36 -67.25 7.18
N ALA A 7 28.12 -66.89 5.92
CA ALA A 7 28.13 -67.67 4.68
C ALA A 7 26.91 -68.61 4.50
N GLY A 8 26.10 -68.31 3.48
CA GLY A 8 25.09 -69.17 2.83
C GLY A 8 23.68 -68.59 2.94
N GLY A 9 23.03 -68.02 1.92
CA GLY A 9 23.03 -68.23 0.45
C GLY A 9 21.54 -68.39 0.05
N GLY A 10 21.01 -68.10 -1.14
CA GLY A 10 21.38 -67.36 -2.35
C GLY A 10 20.06 -66.78 -2.91
N ASP A 11 20.09 -65.70 -3.68
CA ASP A 11 20.04 -65.69 -5.15
C ASP A 11 18.62 -65.40 -5.68
N GLY A 12 18.54 -64.48 -6.65
CA GLY A 12 17.34 -64.24 -7.45
C GLY A 12 16.73 -62.83 -7.40
N GLY A 13 17.00 -62.04 -8.45
CA GLY A 13 15.92 -61.36 -9.17
C GLY A 13 15.74 -59.85 -8.96
N ALA A 14 16.48 -59.09 -9.76
CA ALA A 14 16.05 -57.94 -10.57
C ALA A 14 14.90 -57.02 -10.10
N GLY A 15 15.21 -55.73 -10.10
CA GLY A 15 14.24 -54.66 -10.38
C GLY A 15 13.91 -53.80 -9.18
N SER A 16 14.62 -52.67 -9.03
CA SER A 16 14.06 -51.55 -8.30
C SER A 16 14.43 -50.28 -9.05
N SER A 17 13.40 -49.80 -9.74
CA SER A 17 13.19 -48.51 -10.36
C SER A 17 14.29 -47.49 -10.12
N ALA A 18 14.78 -46.93 -11.24
CA ALA A 18 15.20 -45.55 -11.29
C ALA A 18 14.28 -44.74 -10.37
N ALA A 19 14.85 -44.09 -9.37
CA ALA A 19 14.16 -43.03 -8.68
C ALA A 19 13.91 -41.96 -9.76
N GLU A 20 12.75 -42.07 -10.39
CA GLU A 20 12.16 -41.00 -11.17
C GLU A 20 12.16 -39.81 -10.22
N THR A 21 13.06 -38.89 -10.52
CA THR A 21 12.91 -37.50 -10.11
C THR A 21 11.47 -37.17 -10.49
N PRO A 22 10.63 -36.65 -9.58
CA PRO A 22 9.28 -36.29 -9.95
C PRO A 22 9.42 -35.39 -11.17
N SER A 23 8.92 -35.86 -12.31
CA SER A 23 8.90 -35.06 -13.51
C SER A 23 8.27 -33.75 -13.10
N SER A 24 8.97 -32.66 -13.38
CA SER A 24 8.41 -31.32 -13.42
C SER A 24 6.99 -31.45 -13.93
N GLN A 25 5.98 -31.39 -13.06
CA GLN A 25 4.58 -31.32 -13.49
C GLN A 25 4.57 -30.24 -14.57
N ASP A 26 4.06 -30.59 -15.75
CA ASP A 26 4.14 -29.77 -16.95
C ASP A 26 3.50 -28.40 -16.70
N PHE A 27 4.30 -27.48 -16.16
CA PHE A 27 3.87 -26.15 -15.81
C PHE A 27 3.65 -25.42 -17.13
N SER A 28 2.38 -25.28 -17.49
CA SER A 28 1.97 -24.64 -18.73
C SER A 28 1.13 -23.41 -18.41
N LEU A 29 1.55 -22.27 -18.96
CA LEU A 29 0.76 -21.04 -18.95
C LEU A 29 0.01 -20.96 -20.27
N SER A 30 -1.31 -20.90 -20.20
CA SER A 30 -2.15 -20.57 -21.35
C SER A 30 -2.49 -19.08 -21.34
N LEU A 31 -2.44 -18.46 -22.53
CA LEU A 31 -2.79 -17.05 -22.68
C LEU A 31 -4.32 -16.90 -22.75
N LEU A 32 -4.88 -16.01 -21.92
CA LEU A 32 -6.29 -15.64 -21.96
C LEU A 32 -6.54 -14.32 -22.71
N ASP A 33 -5.79 -13.26 -22.38
CA ASP A 33 -5.86 -11.96 -23.07
C ASP A 33 -4.52 -11.22 -22.97
N THR A 34 -4.21 -10.38 -23.96
CA THR A 34 -3.01 -9.54 -24.00
C THR A 34 -3.20 -8.33 -24.91
N ASN A 35 -2.54 -7.23 -24.57
CA ASN A 35 -2.36 -6.06 -25.44
C ASN A 35 -0.95 -5.98 -26.04
N LEU A 36 -0.09 -6.98 -25.79
CA LEU A 36 1.28 -7.03 -26.29
C LEU A 36 1.37 -7.64 -27.70
N PRO A 37 2.39 -7.26 -28.49
CA PRO A 37 2.79 -8.02 -29.68
C PRO A 37 3.15 -9.46 -29.35
N ALA A 38 3.00 -10.36 -30.32
CA ALA A 38 3.21 -11.80 -30.11
C ALA A 38 4.63 -12.15 -29.63
N GLU A 39 5.66 -11.45 -30.11
CA GLU A 39 7.04 -11.69 -29.64
C GLU A 39 7.19 -11.32 -28.15
N ALA A 40 6.80 -10.10 -27.79
CA ALA A 40 6.92 -9.59 -26.43
C ALA A 40 6.07 -10.38 -25.41
N GLU A 41 4.88 -10.82 -25.82
CA GLU A 41 4.04 -11.67 -24.98
C GLU A 41 4.69 -13.04 -24.73
N THR A 42 5.31 -13.64 -25.76
CA THR A 42 5.98 -14.94 -25.62
C THR A 42 7.19 -14.85 -24.70
N GLU A 43 7.96 -13.76 -24.79
CA GLU A 43 9.06 -13.45 -23.87
C GLU A 43 8.58 -13.30 -22.43
N LEU A 44 7.52 -12.51 -22.20
CA LEU A 44 6.94 -12.31 -20.88
C LEU A 44 6.43 -13.63 -20.28
N ARG A 45 5.71 -14.44 -21.07
CA ARG A 45 5.20 -15.74 -20.62
C ARG A 45 6.34 -16.67 -20.21
N SER A 46 7.43 -16.73 -20.99
CA SER A 46 8.62 -17.52 -20.65
C SER A 46 9.27 -17.03 -19.35
N PHE A 47 9.36 -15.71 -19.18
CA PHE A 47 9.91 -15.09 -17.97
C PHE A 47 9.07 -15.43 -16.73
N ILE A 48 7.75 -15.28 -16.81
CA ILE A 48 6.82 -15.56 -15.71
C ILE A 48 6.82 -17.06 -15.37
N ALA A 49 6.85 -17.94 -16.38
CA ALA A 49 6.94 -19.39 -16.14
C ALA A 49 8.20 -19.75 -15.34
N LYS A 50 9.37 -19.22 -15.72
CA LYS A 50 10.62 -19.41 -14.97
C LYS A 50 10.56 -18.90 -13.53
N ARG A 51 9.79 -17.85 -13.27
CA ARG A 51 9.60 -17.28 -11.92
C ARG A 51 8.67 -18.15 -11.08
N LEU A 52 7.60 -18.66 -11.68
CA LEU A 52 6.62 -19.53 -11.03
C LEU A 52 7.22 -20.88 -10.65
N THR A 53 8.01 -21.50 -11.54
CA THR A 53 8.72 -22.77 -11.26
C THR A 53 9.71 -22.66 -10.09
N LYS A 54 10.22 -21.46 -9.80
CA LYS A 54 11.13 -21.19 -8.68
C LYS A 54 10.43 -21.02 -7.33
N GLY A 55 9.09 -21.04 -7.28
CA GLY A 55 8.32 -21.26 -6.04
C GLY A 55 8.12 -20.05 -5.12
N ALA A 56 8.08 -18.81 -5.64
CA ALA A 56 8.10 -17.60 -4.80
C ALA A 56 6.86 -16.69 -4.88
N LEU A 57 5.67 -17.20 -5.25
CA LEU A 57 4.45 -16.38 -5.31
C LEU A 57 3.40 -16.79 -4.27
N PHE A 58 3.21 -15.91 -3.29
CA PHE A 58 2.08 -15.94 -2.38
C PHE A 58 0.83 -15.43 -3.10
N GLU A 59 -0.31 -16.05 -2.83
CA GLU A 59 -1.58 -15.67 -3.44
C GLU A 59 -1.95 -14.22 -3.06
N GLY A 60 -2.35 -13.42 -4.05
CA GLY A 60 -2.81 -12.05 -3.81
C GLY A 60 -1.73 -11.05 -3.40
N MET A 61 -0.45 -11.46 -3.40
CA MET A 61 0.72 -10.59 -3.21
C MET A 61 1.55 -10.57 -4.49
N GLY A 62 1.45 -9.47 -5.22
CA GLY A 62 2.20 -9.27 -6.45
C GLY A 62 3.67 -8.94 -6.20
N ASN A 63 4.45 -9.12 -7.27
CA ASN A 63 5.84 -8.73 -7.33
C ASN A 63 6.03 -7.78 -8.51
N VAL A 64 6.92 -6.81 -8.36
CA VAL A 64 7.34 -5.93 -9.45
C VAL A 64 8.76 -6.28 -9.84
N VAL A 65 9.01 -6.35 -11.15
CA VAL A 65 10.34 -6.65 -11.69
C VAL A 65 10.54 -5.94 -13.02
N SER A 66 11.77 -5.52 -13.31
CA SER A 66 12.10 -5.02 -14.64
C SER A 66 12.25 -6.18 -15.62
N VAL A 67 11.60 -6.07 -16.78
CA VAL A 67 11.71 -7.02 -17.89
C VAL A 67 12.14 -6.27 -19.15
N GLU A 68 13.05 -6.90 -19.89
CA GLU A 68 13.45 -6.48 -21.23
C GLU A 68 12.58 -7.27 -22.21
N LEU A 69 11.74 -6.55 -22.95
CA LEU A 69 10.83 -7.12 -23.94
C LEU A 69 11.14 -6.51 -25.31
N SER A 70 10.79 -7.22 -26.38
CA SER A 70 10.86 -6.78 -27.77
C SER A 70 9.80 -5.70 -28.10
N ILE A 71 9.78 -4.62 -27.33
CA ILE A 71 8.93 -3.42 -27.48
C ILE A 71 9.82 -2.17 -27.59
N PRO A 72 9.31 -1.04 -28.13
CA PRO A 72 10.11 0.17 -28.34
C PRO A 72 10.77 0.72 -27.07
N GLU A 73 10.23 0.41 -25.89
CA GLU A 73 10.78 0.73 -24.58
C GLU A 73 11.62 -0.45 -24.07
N CYS A 74 12.96 -0.34 -24.13
CA CYS A 74 13.86 -1.48 -23.89
C CYS A 74 13.80 -2.08 -22.48
N LYS A 75 13.26 -1.38 -21.48
CA LYS A 75 13.05 -1.86 -20.11
C LYS A 75 11.72 -1.36 -19.57
N VAL A 76 10.86 -2.29 -19.18
CA VAL A 76 9.57 -1.97 -18.54
C VAL A 76 9.49 -2.59 -17.16
N GLY A 77 8.81 -1.90 -16.24
CA GLY A 77 8.36 -2.50 -14.99
C GLY A 77 7.22 -3.48 -15.28
N CYS A 78 7.24 -4.61 -14.59
CA CYS A 78 6.22 -5.64 -14.67
C CYS A 78 5.77 -5.99 -13.26
N TYR A 79 4.59 -5.51 -12.90
CA TYR A 79 3.82 -6.08 -11.80
C TYR A 79 3.22 -7.42 -12.27
N TYR A 80 3.40 -8.48 -11.50
CA TYR A 80 2.74 -9.76 -11.74
C TYR A 80 2.23 -10.37 -10.43
N CYS A 81 1.01 -10.88 -10.47
CA CYS A 81 0.33 -11.46 -9.30
C CYS A 81 -0.39 -12.74 -9.69
N ARG A 82 -0.26 -13.75 -8.83
CA ARG A 82 -1.00 -15.00 -8.91
C ARG A 82 -2.21 -14.91 -7.97
N PHE A 83 -3.38 -15.28 -8.46
CA PHE A 83 -4.57 -15.40 -7.63
C PHE A 83 -5.40 -16.61 -8.06
N GLN A 84 -6.13 -17.17 -7.11
CA GLN A 84 -7.09 -18.24 -7.35
C GLN A 84 -8.51 -17.70 -7.22
N GLN A 85 -9.45 -18.29 -7.96
CA GLN A 85 -10.86 -18.00 -7.77
C GLN A 85 -11.33 -18.66 -6.47
N GLU A 86 -11.85 -17.87 -5.52
CA GLU A 86 -12.45 -18.41 -4.31
C GLU A 86 -13.82 -19.01 -4.63
N ASN A 87 -13.95 -20.33 -4.49
CA ASN A 87 -15.26 -20.99 -4.51
C ASN A 87 -15.92 -20.76 -3.14
N LEU A 88 -16.80 -19.76 -3.05
CA LEU A 88 -17.62 -19.52 -1.83
C LEU A 88 -18.50 -20.74 -1.44
N LEU A 89 -18.65 -21.71 -2.34
CA LEU A 89 -19.44 -22.93 -2.14
C LEU A 89 -18.67 -24.09 -1.47
N GLU A 90 -17.35 -24.03 -1.35
CA GLU A 90 -16.53 -25.15 -0.85
C GLU A 90 -16.30 -25.19 0.67
N MET A 91 -16.71 -24.16 1.44
CA MET A 91 -16.70 -24.26 2.91
C MET A 91 -17.67 -25.31 3.48
N ALA A 92 -18.52 -25.92 2.64
CA ALA A 92 -19.48 -26.95 3.04
C ALA A 92 -19.14 -28.38 2.55
N ALA A 93 -18.11 -28.56 1.73
CA ALA A 93 -17.76 -29.87 1.17
C ALA A 93 -16.27 -30.17 1.38
N LEU A 94 -15.95 -30.79 2.52
CA LEU A 94 -14.75 -31.61 2.64
C LEU A 94 -14.83 -32.70 1.54
N ASP A 95 -13.75 -32.86 0.78
CA ASP A 95 -13.49 -33.94 -0.20
C ASP A 95 -13.93 -33.72 -1.67
N SER A 96 -13.50 -32.62 -2.30
CA SER A 96 -13.24 -32.68 -3.75
C SER A 96 -11.97 -31.95 -4.15
N ASP A 97 -10.99 -32.73 -4.62
CA ASP A 97 -9.71 -32.33 -5.22
C ASP A 97 -9.95 -31.70 -6.62
N VAL A 98 -10.82 -30.68 -6.67
CA VAL A 98 -11.07 -29.89 -7.88
C VAL A 98 -10.00 -28.82 -7.92
N ASN A 99 -8.98 -29.02 -8.76
CA ASN A 99 -7.98 -27.98 -9.06
C ASN A 99 -8.72 -26.71 -9.49
N THR A 100 -8.78 -25.72 -8.59
CA THR A 100 -9.31 -24.40 -8.93
C THR A 100 -8.37 -23.76 -9.95
N PRO A 101 -8.90 -23.12 -11.01
CA PRO A 101 -8.05 -22.50 -12.01
C PRO A 101 -7.23 -21.38 -11.36
N GLU A 102 -5.91 -21.47 -11.51
CA GLU A 102 -4.98 -20.40 -11.10
C GLU A 102 -4.81 -19.39 -12.23
N TYR A 103 -4.89 -18.11 -11.90
CA TYR A 103 -4.70 -17.02 -12.86
C TYR A 103 -3.46 -16.21 -12.51
N VAL A 104 -2.80 -15.70 -13.54
CA VAL A 104 -1.69 -14.76 -13.41
C VAL A 104 -2.03 -13.50 -14.20
N VAL A 105 -2.01 -12.36 -13.52
CA VAL A 105 -2.19 -11.05 -14.16
C VAL A 105 -0.86 -10.33 -14.16
N CYS A 106 -0.51 -9.73 -15.30
CA CYS A 106 0.66 -8.89 -15.46
C CYS A 106 0.24 -7.48 -15.89
N PHE A 107 0.75 -6.45 -15.22
CA PHE A 107 0.65 -5.06 -15.64
C PHE A 107 2.05 -4.55 -15.99
N LEU A 108 2.16 -3.87 -17.13
CA LEU A 108 3.42 -3.34 -17.64
C LEU A 108 3.36 -1.81 -17.69
N GLY A 109 4.42 -1.15 -17.22
CA GLY A 109 4.54 0.30 -17.28
C GLY A 109 5.97 0.82 -17.11
N GLY A 110 6.15 2.11 -17.42
CA GLY A 110 7.42 2.70 -17.82
C GLY A 110 8.41 3.09 -16.70
N SER A 111 8.51 2.34 -15.59
CA SER A 111 9.56 2.59 -14.58
C SER A 111 9.70 1.46 -13.56
N GLU A 112 10.93 1.23 -13.05
CA GLU A 112 11.17 0.44 -11.83
C GLU A 112 10.44 1.01 -10.58
N LYS A 113 9.90 2.24 -10.66
CA LYS A 113 9.15 2.90 -9.58
C LYS A 113 7.74 2.33 -9.35
N GLU A 114 7.31 1.32 -10.09
CA GLU A 114 6.03 0.62 -9.88
C GLU A 114 5.94 -0.10 -8.52
N ASP A 115 7.07 -0.44 -7.90
CA ASP A 115 7.12 -0.96 -6.52
C ASP A 115 6.37 -0.06 -5.53
N THR A 116 6.37 1.26 -5.80
CA THR A 116 5.70 2.24 -4.95
C THR A 116 4.18 2.09 -4.95
N PHE A 117 3.59 1.44 -5.97
CA PHE A 117 2.14 1.20 -6.08
C PHE A 117 1.75 -0.28 -5.91
N ARG A 118 2.69 -1.14 -5.49
CA ARG A 118 2.46 -2.58 -5.38
C ARG A 118 1.22 -2.91 -4.53
N LEU A 119 1.05 -2.25 -3.39
CA LEU A 119 -0.07 -2.50 -2.48
C LEU A 119 -1.42 -2.10 -3.10
N GLU A 120 -1.45 -1.04 -3.90
CA GLU A 120 -2.64 -0.59 -4.62
C GLU A 120 -2.99 -1.56 -5.74
N LEU A 121 -2.00 -2.09 -6.45
CA LEU A 121 -2.18 -3.11 -7.47
C LEU A 121 -2.65 -4.44 -6.86
N ASP A 122 -2.11 -4.84 -5.70
CA ASP A 122 -2.58 -6.01 -4.95
C ASP A 122 -4.06 -5.87 -4.59
N LYS A 123 -4.46 -4.74 -4.01
CA LYS A 123 -5.87 -4.43 -3.71
C LYS A 123 -6.75 -4.41 -4.97
N TYR A 124 -6.21 -3.92 -6.09
CA TYR A 124 -6.92 -3.90 -7.37
C TYR A 124 -7.21 -5.31 -7.88
N ILE A 125 -6.24 -6.23 -7.79
CA ILE A 125 -6.42 -7.63 -8.16
C ILE A 125 -7.33 -8.37 -7.18
N GLN A 126 -7.21 -8.11 -5.88
CA GLN A 126 -8.11 -8.69 -4.88
C GLN A 126 -9.57 -8.29 -5.13
N SER A 127 -9.82 -7.04 -5.54
CA SER A 127 -11.16 -6.59 -5.92
C SER A 127 -11.68 -7.30 -7.17
N LEU A 128 -10.80 -7.69 -8.09
CA LEU A 128 -11.17 -8.52 -9.25
C LEU A 128 -11.60 -9.93 -8.82
N LYS A 129 -10.91 -10.54 -7.83
CA LYS A 129 -11.25 -11.86 -7.30
C LYS A 129 -12.70 -11.92 -6.80
N ILE A 130 -13.14 -10.89 -6.07
CA ILE A 130 -14.53 -10.77 -5.59
C ILE A 130 -15.53 -10.74 -6.76
N ASN A 131 -15.20 -10.03 -7.84
CA ASN A 131 -16.09 -9.85 -8.99
C ASN A 131 -16.12 -11.07 -9.93
N LEU A 132 -15.03 -11.85 -10.00
CA LEU A 132 -14.93 -13.07 -10.81
C LEU A 132 -15.82 -14.21 -10.29
N VAL A 133 -16.18 -14.21 -9.00
CA VAL A 133 -17.08 -15.18 -8.38
C VAL A 133 -18.49 -15.13 -8.97
N LEU A 134 -18.86 -14.05 -9.66
CA LEU A 134 -20.26 -13.77 -9.99
C LEU A 134 -20.79 -14.27 -11.33
N GLU A 135 -20.00 -14.81 -12.27
CA GLU A 135 -20.49 -15.64 -13.43
C GLU A 135 -19.34 -15.99 -14.41
N GLN A 136 -19.57 -16.94 -15.33
CA GLN A 136 -18.59 -17.47 -16.28
C GLN A 136 -18.65 -16.83 -17.70
N LYS A 137 -19.56 -15.87 -17.94
CA LYS A 137 -19.75 -15.14 -19.22
C LYS A 137 -19.12 -13.72 -19.22
N THR A 138 -18.17 -13.49 -18.31
CA THR A 138 -17.88 -12.18 -17.72
C THR A 138 -16.49 -11.65 -18.11
N LEU A 139 -15.67 -12.48 -18.77
CA LEU A 139 -14.28 -12.14 -19.08
C LEU A 139 -14.18 -10.94 -20.05
N GLU A 140 -14.85 -11.00 -21.19
CA GLU A 140 -14.82 -9.92 -22.19
C GLU A 140 -15.61 -8.67 -21.77
N THR A 141 -16.70 -8.84 -21.04
CA THR A 141 -17.65 -7.77 -20.71
C THR A 141 -17.29 -7.01 -19.44
N HIS A 142 -16.64 -7.65 -18.46
CA HIS A 142 -16.32 -7.04 -17.17
C HIS A 142 -14.84 -7.12 -16.81
N VAL A 143 -14.18 -8.27 -17.02
CA VAL A 143 -12.78 -8.46 -16.62
C VAL A 143 -11.82 -7.68 -17.52
N ASN A 144 -11.96 -7.76 -18.84
CA ASN A 144 -11.09 -7.06 -19.77
C ASN A 144 -11.18 -5.52 -19.61
N PRO A 145 -12.38 -4.90 -19.56
CA PRO A 145 -12.49 -3.46 -19.29
C PRO A 145 -11.90 -3.07 -17.93
N TYR A 146 -12.11 -3.90 -16.91
CA TYR A 146 -11.53 -3.69 -15.58
C TYR A 146 -10.00 -3.73 -15.65
N LEU A 147 -9.41 -4.80 -16.17
CA LEU A 147 -7.96 -4.93 -16.28
C LEU A 147 -7.35 -3.82 -17.12
N ARG A 148 -7.98 -3.38 -18.21
CA ARG A 148 -7.49 -2.25 -19.03
C ARG A 148 -7.50 -0.92 -18.30
N SER A 149 -8.37 -0.76 -17.30
CA SER A 149 -8.50 0.47 -16.51
C SER A 149 -7.58 0.49 -15.28
N TRP A 150 -6.66 -0.47 -15.13
CA TRP A 150 -5.79 -0.60 -13.95
C TRP A 150 -4.99 0.68 -13.67
N PHE A 151 -4.42 1.30 -14.70
CA PHE A 151 -3.59 2.49 -14.52
C PHE A 151 -4.44 3.66 -14.03
N GLU A 152 -5.59 3.89 -14.67
CA GLU A 152 -6.54 4.92 -14.28
C GLU A 152 -7.10 4.71 -12.88
N ASN A 153 -7.36 3.46 -12.50
CA ASN A 153 -8.01 3.16 -11.23
C ASN A 153 -7.01 3.02 -10.09
N ALA A 154 -5.84 2.43 -10.28
CA ALA A 154 -4.88 2.19 -9.19
C ALA A 154 -3.81 3.27 -9.06
N ILE A 155 -3.38 3.89 -10.18
CA ILE A 155 -2.23 4.81 -10.22
C ILE A 155 -2.66 6.27 -10.30
N CYS A 156 -3.56 6.61 -11.22
CA CYS A 156 -4.03 7.99 -11.42
C CYS A 156 -4.85 8.64 -10.28
N PRO A 157 -5.41 7.94 -9.26
CA PRO A 157 -6.14 8.61 -8.17
C PRO A 157 -5.35 9.74 -7.50
N ILE A 158 -4.05 9.54 -7.21
CA ILE A 158 -3.21 10.56 -6.58
C ILE A 158 -3.11 11.82 -7.44
N GLN A 159 -2.96 11.65 -8.75
CA GLN A 159 -2.91 12.77 -9.70
C GLN A 159 -4.25 13.51 -9.73
N ARG A 160 -5.38 12.79 -9.81
CA ARG A 160 -6.70 13.42 -9.87
C ARG A 160 -7.01 14.22 -8.60
N VAL A 161 -6.65 13.70 -7.43
CA VAL A 161 -6.79 14.44 -6.16
C VAL A 161 -5.90 15.68 -6.16
N VAL A 162 -4.63 15.57 -6.51
CA VAL A 162 -3.74 16.75 -6.55
C VAL A 162 -4.28 17.83 -7.49
N GLN A 163 -4.77 17.43 -8.67
CA GLN A 163 -5.35 18.36 -9.65
C GLN A 163 -6.67 18.98 -9.20
N LEU A 164 -7.51 18.23 -8.48
CA LEU A 164 -8.80 18.69 -7.97
C LEU A 164 -8.65 19.69 -6.82
N PHE A 165 -7.69 19.44 -5.92
CA PHE A 165 -7.55 20.21 -4.69
C PHE A 165 -6.52 21.34 -4.76
N GLN A 166 -5.46 21.22 -5.58
CA GLN A 166 -4.46 22.28 -5.80
C GLN A 166 -3.95 22.86 -4.46
N GLU A 167 -4.06 24.17 -4.25
CA GLU A 167 -3.66 24.86 -3.02
C GLU A 167 -4.43 24.39 -1.77
N LYS A 168 -5.63 23.84 -1.94
CA LYS A 168 -6.44 23.28 -0.85
C LYS A 168 -6.00 21.87 -0.45
N LEU A 169 -5.01 21.28 -1.11
CA LEU A 169 -4.47 19.96 -0.78
C LEU A 169 -3.89 19.93 0.65
N ALA A 170 -3.41 21.07 1.16
CA ALA A 170 -2.91 21.18 2.53
C ALA A 170 -3.92 20.69 3.58
N PHE A 171 -5.22 20.90 3.37
CA PHE A 171 -6.27 20.44 4.28
C PHE A 171 -6.42 18.91 4.28
N LEU A 172 -6.28 18.27 3.11
CA LEU A 172 -6.30 16.80 3.02
C LEU A 172 -5.04 16.17 3.63
N LEU A 173 -3.87 16.79 3.41
CA LEU A 173 -2.62 16.36 4.02
C LEU A 173 -2.67 16.46 5.55
N HIS A 174 -3.23 17.57 6.06
CA HIS A 174 -3.44 17.78 7.49
C HIS A 174 -4.36 16.69 8.05
N ALA A 175 -5.54 16.50 7.47
CA ALA A 175 -6.50 15.50 7.91
C ALA A 175 -5.94 14.07 7.89
N ALA A 176 -5.15 13.73 6.87
CA ALA A 176 -4.53 12.41 6.77
C ALA A 176 -3.49 12.16 7.89
N LEU A 177 -2.67 13.17 8.22
CA LEU A 177 -1.68 13.06 9.30
C LEU A 177 -2.29 13.15 10.70
N SER A 178 -3.34 13.96 10.87
CA SER A 178 -4.05 14.10 12.13
C SER A 178 -5.07 12.99 12.36
N TYR A 179 -5.24 12.04 11.44
CA TYR A 179 -6.29 11.01 11.50
C TYR A 179 -7.70 11.61 11.67
N THR A 180 -7.92 12.81 11.13
CA THR A 180 -9.23 13.48 11.19
C THR A 180 -10.18 12.79 10.21
N PRO A 181 -11.36 12.33 10.65
CA PRO A 181 -12.35 11.75 9.75
C PRO A 181 -12.79 12.74 8.67
N VAL A 182 -12.87 12.27 7.43
CA VAL A 182 -13.26 13.09 6.27
C VAL A 182 -14.58 12.59 5.71
N GLU A 183 -15.57 13.48 5.69
CA GLU A 183 -16.87 13.25 5.03
C GLU A 183 -16.88 13.95 3.68
N VAL A 184 -17.09 13.18 2.61
CA VAL A 184 -17.22 13.73 1.25
C VAL A 184 -18.71 13.90 0.93
N LYS A 185 -19.11 15.09 0.50
CA LYS A 185 -20.49 15.42 0.11
C LYS A 185 -20.55 15.87 -1.34
N ASN A 186 -21.65 15.55 -2.02
CA ASN A 186 -21.93 15.97 -3.39
C ASN A 186 -20.83 15.60 -4.41
N ALA A 187 -20.09 14.52 -4.17
CA ALA A 187 -19.11 13.98 -5.11
C ALA A 187 -19.68 12.77 -5.86
N ASP A 188 -19.16 12.50 -7.04
CA ASP A 188 -19.37 11.21 -7.69
C ASP A 188 -18.56 10.10 -6.99
N GLU A 189 -18.96 8.85 -7.20
CA GLU A 189 -18.34 7.68 -6.57
C GLU A 189 -16.84 7.55 -6.87
N LYS A 190 -16.40 7.98 -8.06
CA LYS A 190 -14.98 7.92 -8.46
C LYS A 190 -14.16 8.93 -7.66
N THR A 191 -14.63 10.17 -7.57
CA THR A 191 -14.01 11.24 -6.79
C THR A 191 -13.94 10.87 -5.31
N GLU A 192 -15.02 10.32 -4.74
CA GLU A 192 -15.03 9.84 -3.35
C GLU A 192 -13.99 8.73 -3.11
N LYS A 193 -13.92 7.74 -4.01
CA LYS A 193 -12.89 6.67 -3.96
C LYS A 193 -11.48 7.21 -4.08
N ASP A 194 -11.25 8.19 -4.94
CA ASP A 194 -9.94 8.81 -5.13
C ASP A 194 -9.47 9.55 -3.86
N ILE A 195 -10.35 10.33 -3.25
CA ILE A 195 -10.07 11.03 -1.98
C ILE A 195 -9.76 10.01 -0.87
N SER A 196 -10.61 8.98 -0.72
CA SER A 196 -10.42 7.94 0.29
C SER A 196 -9.07 7.24 0.13
N ARG A 197 -8.68 6.88 -1.10
CA ARG A 197 -7.38 6.27 -1.40
C ARG A 197 -6.22 7.22 -1.11
N PHE A 198 -6.34 8.49 -1.48
CA PHE A 198 -5.31 9.48 -1.18
C PHE A 198 -5.08 9.59 0.33
N LEU A 199 -6.16 9.73 1.12
CA LEU A 199 -6.06 9.83 2.58
C LEU A 199 -5.41 8.59 3.20
N ALA A 200 -5.77 7.39 2.73
CA ALA A 200 -5.18 6.14 3.21
C ALA A 200 -3.67 6.04 2.93
N VAL A 201 -3.21 6.55 1.79
CA VAL A 201 -1.78 6.52 1.42
C VAL A 201 -0.99 7.67 2.05
N ALA A 202 -1.64 8.82 2.28
CA ALA A 202 -1.05 10.00 2.88
C ALA A 202 -0.88 9.90 4.40
N GLY A 203 -1.78 9.17 5.06
CA GLY A 203 -1.71 8.95 6.50
C GLY A 203 -0.53 8.04 6.90
N LEU A 204 -0.24 7.99 8.20
CA LEU A 204 0.81 7.13 8.76
C LEU A 204 0.28 5.72 9.13
N GLN A 205 -0.74 5.25 8.39
CA GLN A 205 -1.39 3.96 8.65
C GLN A 205 -0.39 2.80 8.45
N GLY A 206 -0.35 1.86 9.40
CA GLY A 206 0.59 0.74 9.42
C GLY A 206 1.86 0.93 10.27
N LEU A 207 2.11 2.14 10.80
CA LEU A 207 3.21 2.42 11.74
C LEU A 207 2.75 2.49 13.21
N VAL A 208 1.45 2.70 13.41
CA VAL A 208 0.80 2.83 14.72
C VAL A 208 -0.05 1.57 14.95
N GLN A 209 0.01 0.98 16.15
CA GLN A 209 -0.79 -0.21 16.45
C GLN A 209 -2.30 0.09 16.24
N GLU A 210 -3.06 -0.88 15.76
CA GLU A 210 -4.45 -0.69 15.33
C GLU A 210 -5.36 -0.12 16.45
N GLY A 211 -5.10 -0.51 17.71
CA GLY A 211 -5.77 0.05 18.89
C GLY A 211 -5.41 1.53 19.17
N THR A 212 -4.17 1.92 18.89
CA THR A 212 -3.69 3.31 19.01
C THR A 212 -4.26 4.19 17.90
N MET A 213 -4.52 3.64 16.70
CA MET A 213 -5.17 4.38 15.61
C MET A 213 -6.62 4.77 15.96
N THR A 214 -7.40 3.85 16.52
CA THR A 214 -8.77 4.15 17.00
C THR A 214 -8.72 5.22 18.08
N SER A 215 -7.75 5.12 19.00
CA SER A 215 -7.55 6.11 20.07
C SER A 215 -7.11 7.47 19.53
N LEU A 216 -6.33 7.52 18.44
CA LEU A 216 -5.95 8.77 17.75
C LEU A 216 -7.17 9.41 17.10
N CYS A 217 -7.96 8.65 16.33
CA CYS A 217 -9.19 9.15 15.73
C CYS A 217 -10.13 9.74 16.80
N ILE A 218 -10.28 9.05 17.94
CA ILE A 218 -11.09 9.52 19.07
C ILE A 218 -10.48 10.80 19.67
N ALA A 219 -9.21 10.80 20.05
CA ALA A 219 -8.57 11.98 20.67
C ALA A 219 -8.59 13.22 19.76
N MET A 220 -8.51 13.03 18.44
CA MET A 220 -8.53 14.10 17.45
C MET A 220 -9.95 14.65 17.24
N THR A 221 -10.97 13.81 17.45
CA THR A 221 -12.38 14.22 17.39
C THR A 221 -12.92 14.73 18.73
N GLU A 222 -12.34 14.33 19.86
CA GLU A 222 -12.75 14.76 21.21
C GLU A 222 -12.53 16.27 21.44
N GLU A 223 -11.51 16.88 20.84
CA GLU A 223 -11.25 18.32 20.98
C GLU A 223 -12.06 19.21 20.03
N GLN A 224 -12.53 18.70 18.88
CA GLN A 224 -13.22 19.52 17.84
C GLN A 224 -14.66 19.09 17.50
N HIS A 225 -15.11 17.90 17.92
CA HIS A 225 -16.47 17.35 17.68
C HIS A 225 -16.97 17.43 16.23
N LYS A 226 -16.09 17.50 15.23
CA LYS A 226 -16.50 17.64 13.83
C LYS A 226 -15.53 16.93 12.89
N SER A 227 -16.09 16.07 12.05
CA SER A 227 -15.45 15.59 10.83
C SER A 227 -15.13 16.77 9.90
N MET A 228 -14.04 16.64 9.15
CA MET A 228 -13.76 17.56 8.06
C MET A 228 -14.74 17.24 6.93
N ILE A 229 -15.48 18.23 6.45
CA ILE A 229 -16.43 18.05 5.35
C ILE A 229 -15.82 18.62 4.08
N VAL A 230 -15.73 17.77 3.05
CA VAL A 230 -15.34 18.14 1.69
C VAL A 230 -16.60 18.17 0.83
N ASP A 231 -17.03 19.36 0.44
CA ASP A 231 -18.20 19.56 -0.42
C ASP A 231 -17.76 19.78 -1.87
N CYS A 232 -18.12 18.85 -2.75
CA CYS A 232 -17.79 18.84 -4.17
C CYS A 232 -18.92 19.39 -5.06
N SER A 233 -19.91 20.11 -4.50
CA SER A 233 -21.02 20.71 -5.27
C SER A 233 -20.58 21.77 -6.29
N GLY A 234 -19.42 22.40 -6.08
CA GLY A 234 -18.85 23.42 -6.96
C GLY A 234 -17.69 22.90 -7.82
N PRO A 235 -17.17 23.74 -8.76
CA PRO A 235 -16.04 23.38 -9.62
C PRO A 235 -14.72 23.17 -8.84
N GLN A 236 -14.63 23.71 -7.62
CA GLN A 236 -13.57 23.40 -6.69
C GLN A 236 -14.19 22.96 -5.35
N PRO A 237 -13.63 21.94 -4.70
CA PRO A 237 -14.12 21.51 -3.39
C PRO A 237 -14.06 22.63 -2.35
N GLN A 238 -15.10 22.70 -1.53
CA GLN A 238 -15.16 23.55 -0.35
C GLN A 238 -14.93 22.72 0.91
N PHE A 239 -14.30 23.34 1.91
CA PHE A 239 -13.91 22.67 3.14
C PHE A 239 -14.60 23.31 4.33
N HIS A 240 -15.12 22.46 5.22
CA HIS A 240 -15.64 22.88 6.52
C HIS A 240 -14.93 22.09 7.61
N ASN A 241 -14.63 22.75 8.74
CA ASN A 241 -13.87 22.19 9.86
C ASN A 241 -12.48 21.66 9.45
N ALA A 242 -11.86 22.25 8.43
CA ALA A 242 -10.53 21.87 7.99
C ALA A 242 -9.45 22.55 8.85
N GLY A 243 -8.45 21.76 9.26
CA GLY A 243 -7.20 22.24 9.82
C GLY A 243 -6.12 22.35 8.75
N SER A 244 -5.19 23.28 8.94
CA SER A 244 -3.96 23.38 8.17
C SER A 244 -2.82 23.76 9.11
N ASN A 245 -1.59 23.45 8.70
CA ASN A 245 -0.40 23.94 9.37
C ASN A 245 0.69 24.18 8.31
N LYS A 246 1.74 24.91 8.72
CA LYS A 246 2.84 25.29 7.83
C LYS A 246 3.49 24.08 7.16
N PHE A 247 3.61 22.96 7.87
CA PHE A 247 4.16 21.73 7.32
C PHE A 247 3.34 21.23 6.11
N CYS A 248 2.02 21.16 6.24
CA CYS A 248 1.15 20.70 5.16
C CYS A 248 1.10 21.70 4.00
N GLU A 249 1.21 23.00 4.27
CA GLU A 249 1.31 24.06 3.25
C GLU A 249 2.61 23.97 2.45
N ASP A 250 3.75 23.81 3.12
CA ASP A 250 5.06 23.65 2.49
C ASP A 250 5.08 22.41 1.56
N TRP A 251 4.48 21.30 2.00
CA TRP A 251 4.36 20.09 1.18
C TRP A 251 3.33 20.22 0.06
N MET A 252 2.21 20.92 0.28
CA MET A 252 1.26 21.25 -0.78
C MET A 252 1.97 21.99 -1.93
N HIS A 253 2.85 22.95 -1.62
CA HIS A 253 3.63 23.64 -2.66
C HIS A 253 4.53 22.69 -3.44
N ALA A 254 5.10 21.65 -2.81
CA ALA A 254 5.86 20.64 -3.53
C ALA A 254 4.98 19.86 -4.54
N PHE A 255 3.72 19.55 -4.19
CA PHE A 255 2.76 18.94 -5.11
C PHE A 255 2.36 19.88 -6.26
N VAL A 256 2.01 21.13 -5.96
CA VAL A 256 1.60 22.12 -6.96
C VAL A 256 2.74 22.43 -7.93
N ASN A 257 3.97 22.61 -7.42
CA ASN A 257 5.15 22.82 -8.26
C ASN A 257 5.51 21.57 -9.08
N GLY A 258 5.25 20.37 -8.54
CA GLY A 258 5.40 19.11 -9.27
C GLY A 258 4.30 18.86 -10.31
N ALA A 259 3.23 19.65 -10.33
CA ALA A 259 2.06 19.41 -11.16
C ALA A 259 2.25 19.76 -12.64
N GLU A 260 3.32 20.48 -13.01
CA GLU A 260 3.62 20.82 -14.41
C GLU A 260 3.72 19.59 -15.33
N GLY A 261 4.03 18.41 -14.79
CA GLY A 261 4.05 17.15 -15.53
C GLY A 261 2.90 16.18 -15.23
N GLY A 262 2.05 16.47 -14.24
CA GLY A 262 0.93 15.61 -13.84
C GLY A 262 1.30 14.16 -13.50
N ASN A 263 2.57 13.84 -13.21
CA ASN A 263 3.05 12.47 -13.14
C ASN A 263 2.67 11.80 -11.79
N PRO A 264 1.84 10.73 -11.78
CA PRO A 264 1.44 10.04 -10.56
C PRO A 264 2.62 9.50 -9.73
N PHE A 265 3.70 9.06 -10.38
CA PHE A 265 4.89 8.53 -9.71
C PHE A 265 5.66 9.62 -8.97
N LEU A 266 5.70 10.84 -9.53
CA LEU A 266 6.31 11.99 -8.84
C LEU A 266 5.48 12.37 -7.62
N PHE A 267 4.16 12.46 -7.75
CA PHE A 267 3.29 12.75 -6.61
C PHE A 267 3.41 11.68 -5.53
N ARG A 268 3.52 10.41 -5.92
CA ARG A 268 3.76 9.34 -4.94
C ARG A 268 5.09 9.51 -4.23
N GLN A 269 6.17 9.86 -4.94
CA GLN A 269 7.47 10.14 -4.33
C GLN A 269 7.42 11.33 -3.35
N ILE A 270 6.71 12.41 -3.71
CA ILE A 270 6.50 13.56 -2.82
C ILE A 270 5.74 13.11 -1.57
N LEU A 271 4.69 12.29 -1.73
CA LEU A 271 3.88 11.78 -0.64
C LEU A 271 4.66 10.85 0.32
N GLU A 272 5.53 9.99 -0.21
CA GLU A 272 6.42 9.17 0.62
C GLU A 272 7.42 10.03 1.39
N ASN A 273 7.99 11.07 0.77
CA ASN A 273 8.90 11.99 1.48
C ASN A 273 8.17 12.79 2.57
N PHE A 274 6.93 13.21 2.31
CA PHE A 274 6.05 13.86 3.28
C PHE A 274 5.86 12.96 4.52
N LYS A 275 5.51 11.68 4.31
CA LYS A 275 5.37 10.71 5.41
C LYS A 275 6.68 10.49 6.14
N LEU A 276 7.79 10.26 5.42
CA LEU A 276 9.10 10.05 6.01
C LEU A 276 9.51 11.21 6.92
N LYS A 277 9.25 12.45 6.49
CA LYS A 277 9.54 13.63 7.30
C LYS A 277 8.66 13.70 8.55
N ALA A 278 7.35 13.43 8.43
CA ALA A 278 6.46 13.38 9.59
C ALA A 278 6.91 12.32 10.61
N ILE A 279 7.29 11.11 10.14
CA ILE A 279 7.82 10.02 10.99
C ILE A 279 9.10 10.43 11.71
N GLN A 280 10.03 11.07 11.00
CA GLN A 280 11.27 11.59 11.58
C GLN A 280 10.96 12.60 12.69
N ASP A 281 10.02 13.51 12.46
CA ASP A 281 9.66 14.53 13.43
C ASP A 281 8.95 13.95 14.67
N ILE A 282 8.08 12.94 14.50
CA ILE A 282 7.49 12.16 15.61
C ILE A 282 8.60 11.50 16.44
N ASN A 283 9.55 10.82 15.80
CA ASN A 283 10.62 10.12 16.50
C ASN A 283 11.58 11.07 17.22
N ASN A 284 11.88 12.22 16.61
CA ASN A 284 12.66 13.27 17.25
C ASN A 284 11.95 13.82 18.48
N LEU A 285 10.63 14.08 18.38
CA LEU A 285 9.82 14.55 19.49
C LEU A 285 9.80 13.54 20.65
N LYS A 286 9.55 12.26 20.36
CA LYS A 286 9.61 11.17 21.37
C LYS A 286 10.95 11.15 22.10
N ARG A 287 12.05 11.33 21.38
CA ARG A 287 13.40 11.39 21.96
C ARG A 287 13.59 12.63 22.85
N PHE A 288 13.10 13.80 22.42
CA PHE A 288 13.20 15.03 23.21
C PHE A 288 12.36 14.95 24.49
N ILE A 289 11.17 14.36 24.44
CA ILE A 289 10.30 14.19 25.61
C ILE A 289 10.99 13.33 26.68
N ARG A 290 11.57 12.19 26.29
CA ARG A 290 12.35 11.34 27.21
C ARG A 290 13.53 12.09 27.84
N GLN A 291 14.16 13.01 27.12
CA GLN A 291 15.24 13.83 27.67
C GLN A 291 14.73 14.95 28.59
N ALA A 292 13.57 15.50 28.29
CA ALA A 292 12.94 16.58 29.05
C ALA A 292 12.49 16.14 30.45
N GLU A 293 12.24 14.85 30.66
CA GLU A 293 11.96 14.27 31.99
C GLU A 293 13.08 14.55 33.00
N MET A 294 14.33 14.60 32.53
CA MET A 294 15.51 14.75 33.40
C MET A 294 16.18 16.13 33.26
N ASN A 295 15.70 16.99 32.36
CA ASN A 295 16.40 18.22 31.99
C ASN A 295 15.48 19.34 31.45
N HIS A 296 15.36 20.44 32.18
CA HIS A 296 14.59 21.62 31.77
C HIS A 296 15.09 22.29 30.48
N TYR A 297 16.39 22.19 30.16
CA TYR A 297 16.91 22.68 28.88
C TYR A 297 16.45 21.80 27.70
N ALA A 298 16.29 20.48 27.93
CA ALA A 298 15.71 19.59 26.94
C ALA A 298 14.20 19.87 26.73
N LEU A 299 13.48 20.26 27.79
CA LEU A 299 12.09 20.74 27.68
C LEU A 299 12.00 21.99 26.78
N PHE A 300 12.87 22.98 26.99
CA PHE A 300 12.93 24.17 26.13
C PHE A 300 13.24 23.81 24.67
N LYS A 301 14.19 22.88 24.42
CA LYS A 301 14.46 22.38 23.07
C LYS A 301 13.26 21.70 22.43
N CYS A 302 12.49 20.94 23.22
CA CYS A 302 11.27 20.28 22.77
C CYS A 302 10.22 21.32 22.32
N TYR A 303 9.99 22.35 23.14
CA TYR A 303 9.11 23.47 22.78
C TYR A 303 9.58 24.18 21.49
N MET A 304 10.86 24.53 21.41
CA MET A 304 11.41 25.18 20.22
C MET A 304 11.31 24.29 18.97
N PHE A 305 11.44 22.98 19.11
CA PHE A 305 11.23 22.05 18.00
C PHE A 305 9.78 22.06 17.53
N LEU A 306 8.81 21.91 18.44
CA LEU A 306 7.37 21.93 18.14
C LEU A 306 6.93 23.22 17.44
N LYS A 307 7.47 24.36 17.87
CA LYS A 307 7.18 25.67 17.27
C LYS A 307 7.73 25.82 15.85
N ASN A 308 8.85 25.18 15.55
CA ASN A 308 9.59 25.40 14.30
C ASN A 308 9.37 24.30 13.24
N CYS A 309 8.93 23.11 13.62
CA CYS A 309 8.72 22.01 12.67
C CYS A 309 7.48 22.20 11.78
N GLY A 310 6.59 23.13 12.12
CA GLY A 310 5.40 23.46 11.33
C GLY A 310 4.23 22.48 11.45
N SER A 311 4.40 21.37 12.16
CA SER A 311 3.38 20.33 12.43
C SER A 311 3.18 20.04 13.92
N GLY A 312 3.59 20.96 14.80
CA GLY A 312 3.57 20.76 16.25
C GLY A 312 2.19 20.44 16.82
N ASP A 313 1.12 20.95 16.20
CA ASP A 313 -0.28 20.68 16.53
C ASP A 313 -0.65 19.19 16.36
N ILE A 314 -0.15 18.56 15.30
CA ILE A 314 -0.36 17.13 15.02
C ILE A 314 0.58 16.28 15.87
N LEU A 315 1.87 16.63 15.89
CA LEU A 315 2.90 15.83 16.56
C LEU A 315 2.62 15.65 18.06
N LEU A 316 2.23 16.73 18.74
CA LEU A 316 1.95 16.70 20.17
C LEU A 316 0.77 15.78 20.49
N LYS A 317 -0.27 15.80 19.65
CA LYS A 317 -1.44 14.93 19.81
C LYS A 317 -1.12 13.47 19.52
N ILE A 318 -0.34 13.19 18.47
CA ILE A 318 0.11 11.81 18.17
C ILE A 318 0.87 11.24 19.37
N VAL A 319 1.85 12.00 19.86
CA VAL A 319 2.63 11.64 21.04
C VAL A 319 1.73 11.46 22.26
N LYS A 320 0.77 12.35 22.53
CA LYS A 320 -0.13 12.21 23.68
C LYS A 320 -0.86 10.87 23.72
N VAL A 321 -1.36 10.42 22.57
CA VAL A 321 -2.09 9.14 22.47
C VAL A 321 -1.15 7.95 22.54
N GLU A 322 0.00 8.00 21.87
CA GLU A 322 1.01 6.93 21.96
C GLU A 322 1.67 6.86 23.35
N HIS A 323 1.81 7.98 24.05
CA HIS A 323 2.39 8.08 25.40
C HIS A 323 1.37 7.83 26.52
N ALA A 324 0.08 7.61 26.22
CA ALA A 324 -0.85 7.08 27.22
C ALA A 324 -0.38 5.74 27.82
N GLU A 325 0.58 5.07 27.17
CA GLU A 325 1.27 3.85 27.62
C GLU A 325 2.55 4.10 28.45
N MET A 326 3.00 5.36 28.62
CA MET A 326 4.17 5.77 29.43
C MET A 326 3.81 6.92 30.40
N PRO A 327 3.39 6.63 31.65
CA PRO A 327 2.89 7.61 32.62
C PRO A 327 3.88 8.74 32.96
N GLU A 328 5.18 8.47 32.89
CA GLU A 328 6.26 9.36 33.31
C GLU A 328 6.41 10.58 32.38
N ALA A 329 6.10 10.41 31.09
CA ALA A 329 6.18 11.45 30.07
C ALA A 329 4.97 12.42 30.09
N LYS A 330 3.89 12.08 30.83
CA LYS A 330 2.62 12.81 30.83
C LYS A 330 2.76 14.26 31.31
N ASN A 331 3.59 14.49 32.33
CA ASN A 331 3.82 15.83 32.87
C ASN A 331 4.52 16.72 31.84
N VAL A 332 5.51 16.19 31.13
CA VAL A 332 6.23 16.90 30.06
C VAL A 332 5.26 17.28 28.94
N VAL A 333 4.42 16.36 28.49
CA VAL A 333 3.41 16.62 27.44
C VAL A 333 2.42 17.70 27.88
N THR A 334 1.92 17.64 29.12
CA THR A 334 0.96 18.63 29.65
C THR A 334 1.57 20.04 29.67
N VAL A 335 2.81 20.16 30.12
CA VAL A 335 3.53 21.45 30.14
C VAL A 335 3.77 21.97 28.73
N LEU A 336 4.08 21.10 27.77
CA LEU A 336 4.23 21.50 26.36
C LEU A 336 2.90 21.97 25.76
N GLU A 337 1.77 21.35 26.11
CA GLU A 337 0.43 21.80 25.68
C GLU A 337 0.07 23.18 26.22
N GLU A 338 0.46 23.50 27.46
CA GLU A 338 0.30 24.83 28.03
C GLU A 338 1.13 25.86 27.27
N PHE A 339 2.43 25.59 27.08
CA PHE A 339 3.31 26.50 26.34
C PHE A 339 2.96 26.68 24.86
N MET A 340 2.31 25.69 24.25
CA MET A 340 1.84 25.78 22.85
C MET A 340 0.50 26.52 22.73
N ARG A 341 -0.23 26.74 23.84
CA ARG A 341 -1.49 27.52 23.87
C ARG A 341 -1.26 29.00 24.18
N GLU A 342 -0.15 29.35 24.82
CA GLU A 342 0.30 30.74 25.08
C GLU A 342 0.96 31.40 23.87
#